data_AF-M0GJX1-F1
#
_entry.id   AF-M0GJX1-F1
#
_cell.length_a   1.000
_cell.length_b   1.000
_cell.length_c   1.000
_cell.angle_alpha   90.00
_cell.angle_beta   90.00
_cell.angle_gamma   90.00
#
_symmetry.space_group_name_H-M   'P 1'
#
loop_
_entity.id
_entity.type
_entity.pdbx_description
1 polymer ?
#
loop_
_entity_poly.entity_id
_entity_poly.type
_entity_poly.pdbx_seq_one_letter_code
_entity_poly.pdbx_strand_id
1 'polypeptide(L)'
;MAETIEESLRSMVEQVDEELYEVVVVDGGSTDGSRDILRELEAEFDNLRAVLDRSDECDWLGGDRNISFEESRGEYVLESLDTDDYYHEGVIEDFVEIFHALEAQVDRPFFLSGRGMNIAPRGLLLDVPYYDVGGAEDRDHWRRLYARDALIWLDHGHVSDSLGYDFDLRGEISRDIHGKITDFQSGVSFWSAIRWTLHHEHHYIFERPRSLPREVLKRLYDLATFPYAYLKSLPLERHEAPAEFQRKGALEARIAATRMTLPEMEAHYGFQVDCDEFSEAGRKAFCEYADT
;
A
#
# COMPACT_ATOMS: atom_id res chain seq x y z
N MET A 1 -16.91 -4.78 6.23
CA MET A 1 -16.07 -5.84 5.64
C MET A 1 -16.83 -7.15 5.47
N ALA A 2 -17.88 -7.43 6.24
CA ALA A 2 -18.59 -8.71 6.16
C ALA A 2 -19.12 -9.09 4.76
N GLU A 3 -19.42 -8.12 3.90
CA GLU A 3 -19.94 -8.36 2.54
C GLU A 3 -18.84 -8.73 1.51
N THR A 4 -17.57 -8.50 1.82
CA THR A 4 -16.45 -8.63 0.86
C THR A 4 -15.37 -9.62 1.29
N ILE A 5 -15.19 -9.80 2.61
CA ILE A 5 -14.05 -10.52 3.19
C ILE A 5 -13.95 -11.98 2.76
N GLU A 6 -15.09 -12.68 2.59
CA GLU A 6 -15.07 -14.07 2.16
C GLU A 6 -14.53 -14.23 0.74
N GLU A 7 -15.09 -13.47 -0.21
CA GLU A 7 -14.68 -13.49 -1.61
C GLU A 7 -13.24 -13.03 -1.77
N SER A 8 -12.85 -11.98 -1.04
CA SER A 8 -11.49 -11.46 -1.05
C SER A 8 -10.47 -12.48 -0.55
N LEU A 9 -10.68 -13.09 0.62
CA LEU A 9 -9.73 -14.06 1.19
C LEU A 9 -9.63 -15.34 0.37
N ARG A 10 -10.73 -15.84 -0.17
CA ARG A 10 -10.72 -16.98 -1.10
C ARG A 10 -9.88 -16.67 -2.34
N SER A 11 -9.95 -15.43 -2.85
CA SER A 11 -9.12 -15.02 -3.98
C SER A 11 -7.62 -15.00 -3.68
N MET A 12 -7.19 -14.99 -2.41
CA MET A 12 -5.78 -14.97 -2.02
C MET A 12 -5.26 -16.34 -1.57
N VAL A 13 -6.02 -17.06 -0.76
CA VAL A 13 -5.56 -18.26 -0.03
C VAL A 13 -5.22 -19.43 -0.94
N GLU A 14 -5.86 -19.51 -2.10
CA GLU A 14 -5.73 -20.62 -3.06
C GLU A 14 -4.67 -20.38 -4.14
N GLN A 15 -4.01 -19.20 -4.17
CA GLN A 15 -3.12 -18.84 -5.28
C GLN A 15 -1.72 -19.44 -5.21
N VAL A 16 -1.22 -19.77 -4.02
CA VAL A 16 0.14 -20.29 -3.81
C VAL A 16 0.05 -21.60 -3.05
N ASP A 17 1.02 -22.50 -3.28
CA ASP A 17 1.12 -23.78 -2.57
C ASP A 17 1.03 -23.57 -1.05
N GLU A 18 0.10 -24.29 -0.41
CA GLU A 18 -0.18 -24.21 1.03
C GLU A 18 1.02 -24.59 1.91
N GLU A 19 1.99 -25.35 1.38
CA GLU A 19 3.23 -25.68 2.09
C GLU A 19 4.21 -24.50 2.15
N LEU A 20 4.08 -23.53 1.23
CA LEU A 20 4.99 -22.38 1.08
C LEU A 20 4.38 -21.07 1.57
N TYR A 21 3.06 -21.02 1.75
CA TYR A 21 2.31 -19.78 1.93
C TYR A 21 1.29 -19.89 3.07
N GLU A 22 1.22 -18.85 3.91
CA GLU A 22 0.16 -18.69 4.90
C GLU A 22 -0.54 -17.34 4.71
N VAL A 23 -1.83 -17.29 5.03
CA VAL A 23 -2.63 -16.06 5.05
C VAL A 23 -2.93 -15.70 6.50
N VAL A 24 -2.36 -14.59 6.98
CA VAL A 24 -2.66 -14.06 8.32
C VAL A 24 -3.58 -12.86 8.19
N VAL A 25 -4.77 -12.94 8.78
CA VAL A 25 -5.75 -11.85 8.77
C VAL A 25 -5.88 -11.27 10.17
N VAL A 26 -5.63 -9.98 10.33
CA VAL A 26 -5.78 -9.26 11.60
C VAL A 26 -7.12 -8.53 11.62
N ASP A 27 -7.93 -8.79 12.64
CA ASP A 27 -9.20 -8.08 12.86
C ASP A 27 -8.98 -6.90 13.81
N GLY A 28 -9.07 -5.67 13.28
CA GLY A 28 -9.04 -4.41 14.03
C GLY A 28 -10.31 -4.12 14.85
N GLY A 29 -11.04 -5.16 15.29
CA GLY A 29 -12.21 -5.03 16.16
C GLY A 29 -13.56 -4.96 15.43
N SER A 30 -13.77 -5.76 14.38
CA SER A 30 -15.01 -5.75 13.61
C SER A 30 -16.25 -6.13 14.43
N THR A 31 -17.38 -5.46 14.16
CA THR A 31 -18.68 -5.69 14.81
C THR A 31 -19.80 -6.05 13.83
N ASP A 32 -19.47 -6.26 12.56
CA ASP A 32 -20.40 -6.41 11.43
C ASP A 32 -20.61 -7.88 10.99
N GLY A 33 -20.05 -8.83 11.75
CA GLY A 33 -20.11 -10.27 11.42
C GLY A 33 -18.83 -10.82 10.79
N SER A 34 -17.86 -9.98 10.41
CA SER A 34 -16.58 -10.43 9.82
C SER A 34 -15.85 -11.48 10.66
N ARG A 35 -15.89 -11.39 11.99
CA ARG A 35 -15.23 -12.35 12.90
C ARG A 35 -15.81 -13.75 12.82
N ASP A 36 -17.09 -13.90 12.49
CA ASP A 36 -17.71 -15.22 12.33
C ASP A 36 -17.28 -15.85 11.01
N ILE A 37 -17.25 -15.06 9.92
CA ILE A 37 -16.75 -15.48 8.60
C ILE A 37 -15.28 -15.91 8.68
N LEU A 38 -14.44 -15.13 9.38
CA LEU A 38 -13.02 -15.47 9.57
C LEU A 38 -12.81 -16.81 10.27
N ARG A 39 -13.65 -17.15 11.26
CA ARG A 39 -13.58 -18.46 11.94
C ARG A 39 -14.02 -19.61 11.04
N GLU A 40 -14.99 -19.37 10.15
CA GLU A 40 -15.42 -20.35 9.17
C GLU A 40 -14.31 -20.63 8.15
N LEU A 41 -13.66 -19.58 7.64
CA LEU A 41 -12.54 -19.70 6.70
C LEU A 41 -11.29 -20.33 7.34
N GLU A 42 -10.94 -19.97 8.58
CA GLU A 42 -9.83 -20.59 9.32
C GLU A 42 -10.08 -22.08 9.58
N ALA A 43 -11.35 -22.52 9.68
CA ALA A 43 -11.70 -23.93 9.79
C ALA A 43 -11.71 -24.67 8.45
N GLU A 44 -11.77 -23.95 7.34
CA GLU A 44 -11.80 -24.48 5.98
C GLU A 44 -10.40 -24.60 5.37
N PHE A 45 -9.53 -23.62 5.62
CA PHE A 45 -8.19 -23.51 5.03
C PHE A 45 -7.10 -23.67 6.10
N ASP A 46 -6.32 -24.73 6.02
CA ASP A 46 -5.25 -25.05 6.99
C ASP A 46 -4.11 -23.99 7.01
N ASN A 47 -3.95 -23.26 5.91
CA ASN A 47 -2.95 -22.18 5.76
C ASN A 47 -3.51 -20.78 6.04
N LEU A 48 -4.77 -20.64 6.45
CA LEU A 48 -5.36 -19.36 6.85
C LEU A 48 -5.44 -19.27 8.38
N ARG A 49 -5.04 -18.13 8.94
CA ARG A 49 -5.15 -17.86 10.38
C ARG A 49 -5.70 -16.47 10.65
N ALA A 50 -6.68 -16.39 11.55
CA ALA A 50 -7.29 -15.14 11.98
C ALA A 50 -6.77 -14.72 13.36
N VAL A 51 -6.31 -13.48 13.47
CA VAL A 51 -5.86 -12.85 14.72
C VAL A 51 -6.99 -11.92 15.18
N LEU A 52 -7.73 -12.36 16.21
CA LEU A 52 -9.00 -11.75 16.61
C LEU A 52 -8.99 -11.10 17.99
N ASP A 53 -7.86 -11.13 18.70
CA ASP A 53 -7.75 -10.81 20.12
C ASP A 53 -6.71 -9.73 20.44
N ARG A 54 -6.25 -8.99 19.43
CA ARG A 54 -5.25 -7.91 19.55
C ARG A 54 -5.78 -6.51 19.14
N SER A 55 -7.10 -6.37 18.95
CA SER A 55 -7.73 -5.14 18.45
C SER A 55 -7.66 -3.95 19.43
N ASP A 56 -7.19 -4.15 20.66
CA ASP A 56 -7.00 -3.11 21.67
C ASP A 56 -5.54 -2.63 21.78
N GLU A 57 -4.63 -3.18 20.97
CA GLU A 57 -3.22 -2.79 20.95
C GLU A 57 -2.93 -1.56 20.09
N CYS A 58 -3.80 -1.25 19.13
CA CYS A 58 -3.70 -0.10 18.24
C CYS A 58 -5.08 0.45 17.86
N ASP A 59 -5.10 1.67 17.34
CA ASP A 59 -6.33 2.36 16.98
C ASP A 59 -6.62 2.31 15.46
N TRP A 60 -5.63 2.02 14.62
CA TRP A 60 -5.73 2.14 13.17
C TRP A 60 -5.01 1.05 12.38
N LEU A 61 -5.29 1.03 11.07
CA LEU A 61 -4.80 0.04 10.10
C LEU A 61 -3.27 -0.12 10.08
N GLY A 62 -2.52 0.97 10.27
CA GLY A 62 -1.06 0.90 10.41
C GLY A 62 -0.62 0.00 11.56
N GLY A 63 -1.31 0.05 12.70
CA GLY A 63 -1.10 -0.87 13.82
C GLY A 63 -1.49 -2.31 13.49
N ASP A 64 -2.65 -2.52 12.86
CA ASP A 64 -3.11 -3.85 12.44
C ASP A 64 -2.11 -4.53 11.46
N ARG A 65 -1.51 -3.75 10.55
CA ARG A 65 -0.44 -4.21 9.65
C ARG A 65 0.83 -4.60 10.41
N ASN A 66 1.21 -3.83 11.44
CA ASN A 66 2.35 -4.20 12.26
C ASN A 66 2.10 -5.52 13.00
N ILE A 67 0.89 -5.72 13.52
CA ILE A 67 0.48 -6.99 14.15
C ILE A 67 0.57 -8.13 13.13
N SER A 68 0.14 -7.93 11.88
CA SER A 68 0.25 -8.98 10.87
C SER A 68 1.71 -9.37 10.63
N PHE A 69 2.64 -8.41 10.60
CA PHE A 69 4.08 -8.69 10.44
C PHE A 69 4.64 -9.49 11.62
N GLU A 70 4.23 -9.17 12.84
CA GLU A 70 4.64 -9.90 14.03
C GLU A 70 4.12 -11.34 14.02
N GLU A 71 2.88 -11.52 13.60
CA GLU A 71 2.18 -12.79 13.59
C GLU A 71 2.62 -13.70 12.44
N SER A 72 3.02 -13.16 11.29
CA SER A 72 3.55 -13.94 10.16
C SER A 72 4.79 -14.74 10.55
N ARG A 73 4.88 -15.97 10.04
CA ARG A 73 5.99 -16.92 10.22
C ARG A 73 6.90 -17.00 9.00
N GLY A 74 6.40 -16.56 7.84
CA GLY A 74 7.16 -16.48 6.60
C GLY A 74 8.43 -15.63 6.71
N GLU A 75 9.44 -15.98 5.91
CA GLU A 75 10.64 -15.17 5.74
C GLU A 75 10.32 -13.85 5.01
N TYR A 76 9.33 -13.90 4.14
CA TYR A 76 8.77 -12.78 3.38
C TYR A 76 7.32 -12.57 3.76
N VAL A 77 6.85 -11.33 3.63
CA VAL A 77 5.45 -10.98 3.84
C VAL A 77 4.95 -10.23 2.61
N LEU A 78 3.91 -10.77 2.00
CA LEU A 78 3.02 -10.05 1.09
C LEU A 78 2.10 -9.18 1.96
N GLU A 79 2.16 -7.86 1.78
CA GLU A 79 1.43 -6.92 2.61
C GLU A 79 0.62 -5.91 1.79
N SER A 80 -0.32 -5.24 2.47
CA SER A 80 -1.34 -4.38 1.88
C SER A 80 -2.25 -5.15 0.92
N LEU A 81 -2.59 -6.39 1.27
CA LEU A 81 -3.68 -7.13 0.65
C LEU A 81 -4.98 -6.79 1.37
N ASP A 82 -5.74 -5.87 0.79
CA ASP A 82 -6.97 -5.37 1.40
C ASP A 82 -8.11 -6.39 1.24
N THR A 83 -8.97 -6.51 2.27
CA THR A 83 -10.07 -7.51 2.32
C THR A 83 -11.37 -7.04 1.63
N ASP A 84 -11.26 -5.99 0.82
CA ASP A 84 -12.27 -5.46 -0.10
C ASP A 84 -11.76 -5.45 -1.55
N ASP A 85 -10.75 -6.25 -1.86
CA ASP A 85 -10.25 -6.47 -3.22
C ASP A 85 -10.32 -7.96 -3.61
N TYR A 86 -10.62 -8.23 -4.87
CA TYR A 86 -10.54 -9.54 -5.50
C TYR A 86 -9.25 -9.64 -6.31
N TYR A 87 -8.31 -10.49 -5.89
CA TYR A 87 -7.03 -10.69 -6.57
C TYR A 87 -7.20 -11.68 -7.71
N HIS A 88 -6.70 -11.32 -8.89
CA HIS A 88 -6.84 -12.17 -10.07
C HIS A 88 -6.04 -13.46 -9.94
N GLU A 89 -6.55 -14.56 -10.51
CA GLU A 89 -5.96 -15.89 -10.41
C GLU A 89 -4.49 -15.92 -10.86
N GLY A 90 -3.61 -16.45 -10.01
CA GLY A 90 -2.16 -16.60 -10.24
C GLY A 90 -1.32 -15.33 -10.06
N VAL A 91 -1.93 -14.15 -9.93
CA VAL A 91 -1.20 -12.87 -9.92
C VAL A 91 -0.28 -12.70 -8.71
N ILE A 92 -0.63 -13.34 -7.58
CA ILE A 92 0.19 -13.31 -6.37
C ILE A 92 1.47 -14.13 -6.59
N GLU A 93 1.35 -15.33 -7.17
CA GLU A 93 2.48 -16.19 -7.50
C GLU A 93 3.43 -15.51 -8.49
N ASP A 94 2.87 -14.91 -9.56
CA ASP A 94 3.65 -14.16 -10.56
C ASP A 94 4.42 -12.98 -9.92
N PHE A 95 3.81 -12.26 -8.97
CA PHE A 95 4.47 -11.15 -8.28
C PHE A 95 5.59 -11.61 -7.34
N VAL A 96 5.40 -12.75 -6.67
CA VAL A 96 6.42 -13.39 -5.83
C VAL A 96 7.61 -13.83 -6.69
N GLU A 97 7.36 -14.37 -7.89
CA GLU A 97 8.42 -14.73 -8.84
C GLU A 97 9.27 -13.51 -9.24
N ILE A 98 8.62 -12.39 -9.59
CA ILE A 98 9.31 -11.12 -9.90
C ILE A 98 10.19 -10.69 -8.73
N PHE A 99 9.67 -10.75 -7.50
CA PHE A 99 10.42 -10.38 -6.29
C PHE A 99 11.68 -11.23 -6.14
N HIS A 100 11.58 -12.56 -6.23
CA HIS A 100 12.74 -13.44 -6.05
C HIS A 100 13.75 -13.35 -7.21
N ALA A 101 13.29 -13.15 -8.44
CA ALA A 101 14.17 -12.92 -9.59
C ALA A 101 14.99 -11.63 -9.42
N LEU A 102 14.35 -10.56 -8.93
CA LEU A 102 15.01 -9.30 -8.59
C LEU A 102 15.93 -9.44 -7.38
N GLU A 103 15.49 -10.14 -6.33
CA GLU A 103 16.26 -10.36 -5.11
C GLU A 103 17.61 -11.03 -5.38
N ALA A 104 17.66 -11.95 -6.34
CA ALA A 104 18.92 -12.57 -6.76
C ALA A 104 19.97 -11.57 -7.30
N GLN A 105 19.56 -10.35 -7.68
CA GLN A 105 20.44 -9.29 -8.20
C GLN A 105 20.69 -8.14 -7.22
N VAL A 106 19.97 -8.07 -6.10
CA VAL A 106 20.04 -6.97 -5.13
C VAL A 106 20.68 -7.45 -3.82
N ASP A 107 21.82 -6.88 -3.43
CA ASP A 107 22.63 -7.32 -2.28
C ASP A 107 22.17 -6.77 -0.92
N ARG A 108 20.93 -6.27 -0.85
CA ARG A 108 20.33 -5.68 0.35
C ARG A 108 18.83 -6.04 0.45
N PRO A 109 18.26 -6.12 1.66
CA PRO A 109 16.81 -6.21 1.82
C PRO A 109 16.11 -5.01 1.18
N PHE A 110 14.99 -5.26 0.51
CA PHE A 110 14.15 -4.21 -0.06
C PHE A 110 12.67 -4.56 0.05
N PHE A 111 11.88 -3.51 -0.02
CA PHE A 111 10.44 -3.54 -0.17
C PHE A 111 10.12 -3.33 -1.65
N LEU A 112 9.52 -4.32 -2.29
CA LEU A 112 8.97 -4.18 -3.63
C LEU A 112 7.55 -3.65 -3.52
N SER A 113 7.36 -2.40 -3.94
CA SER A 113 6.05 -1.79 -3.99
C SER A 113 5.41 -1.99 -5.35
N GLY A 114 4.20 -2.52 -5.34
CA GLY A 114 3.30 -2.62 -6.48
C GLY A 114 1.98 -1.93 -6.18
N ARG A 115 1.15 -1.79 -7.21
CA ARG A 115 -0.21 -1.27 -7.06
C ARG A 115 -1.11 -2.34 -6.45
N GLY A 116 -1.51 -2.14 -5.20
CA GLY A 116 -2.44 -3.04 -4.50
C GLY A 116 -1.79 -4.32 -3.98
N MET A 117 -0.46 -4.44 -4.06
CA MET A 117 0.29 -5.56 -3.52
C MET A 117 1.72 -5.13 -3.29
N ASN A 118 2.28 -5.47 -2.11
CA ASN A 118 3.67 -5.22 -1.79
C ASN A 118 4.30 -6.49 -1.19
N ILE A 119 5.61 -6.62 -1.30
CA ILE A 119 6.35 -7.72 -0.68
C ILE A 119 7.71 -7.25 -0.13
N ALA A 120 8.09 -7.79 1.02
CA ALA A 120 9.40 -7.55 1.61
C ALA A 120 9.82 -8.69 2.54
N PRO A 121 11.13 -8.83 2.84
CA PRO A 121 11.57 -9.65 3.95
C PRO A 121 10.92 -9.18 5.26
N ARG A 122 10.39 -10.12 6.04
CA ARG A 122 9.71 -9.83 7.32
C ARG A 122 10.57 -8.99 8.26
N GLY A 123 11.89 -9.26 8.28
CA GLY A 123 12.84 -8.51 9.09
C GLY A 123 12.90 -7.00 8.74
N LEU A 124 12.72 -6.64 7.47
CA LEU A 124 12.68 -5.23 7.05
C LEU A 124 11.40 -4.54 7.54
N LEU A 125 10.26 -5.22 7.46
CA LEU A 125 8.97 -4.69 7.91
C LEU A 125 8.94 -4.46 9.43
N LEU A 126 9.54 -5.38 10.20
CA LEU A 126 9.67 -5.21 11.66
C LEU A 126 10.67 -4.10 12.05
N ASP A 127 11.68 -3.83 11.22
CA ASP A 127 12.65 -2.72 11.42
C ASP A 127 12.11 -1.35 10.98
N VAL A 128 11.10 -1.34 10.10
CA VAL A 128 10.47 -0.14 9.54
C VAL A 128 8.94 -0.21 9.71
N PRO A 129 8.39 -0.35 10.94
CA PRO A 129 6.95 -0.55 11.12
C PRO A 129 6.15 0.66 10.66
N TYR A 130 4.87 0.48 10.36
CA TYR A 130 3.92 1.57 10.11
C TYR A 130 3.70 2.42 11.38
N TYR A 131 3.37 3.69 11.19
CA TYR A 131 2.83 4.50 12.29
C TYR A 131 1.32 4.37 12.37
N ASP A 132 0.80 4.38 13.60
CA ASP A 132 -0.62 4.22 13.89
C ASP A 132 -1.36 5.57 13.81
N VAL A 133 -1.57 6.07 12.58
CA VAL A 133 -1.98 7.47 12.31
C VAL A 133 -3.32 7.63 11.56
N GLY A 134 -4.10 6.56 11.41
CA GLY A 134 -5.51 6.67 10.97
C GLY A 134 -5.73 7.02 9.50
N GLY A 135 -4.77 6.71 8.61
CA GLY A 135 -4.93 6.81 7.17
C GLY A 135 -3.75 7.48 6.45
N ALA A 136 -3.41 6.97 5.26
CA ALA A 136 -2.28 7.42 4.45
C ALA A 136 -0.89 7.21 5.10
N GLU A 137 -0.81 6.31 6.07
CA GLU A 137 0.41 5.82 6.72
C GLU A 137 1.43 5.24 5.72
N ASP A 138 0.96 4.67 4.60
CA ASP A 138 1.82 4.15 3.52
C ASP A 138 2.77 5.22 3.01
N ARG A 139 2.31 6.48 2.95
CA ARG A 139 3.15 7.59 2.49
C ARG A 139 4.32 7.83 3.41
N ASP A 140 4.11 7.71 4.71
CA ASP A 140 5.20 7.82 5.68
C ASP A 140 6.14 6.61 5.58
N HIS A 141 5.57 5.41 5.53
CA HIS A 141 6.32 4.16 5.39
C HIS A 141 7.25 4.20 4.17
N TRP A 142 6.74 4.56 3.00
CA TRP A 142 7.54 4.70 1.77
C TRP A 142 8.62 5.78 1.88
N ARG A 143 8.38 6.91 2.56
CA ARG A 143 9.43 7.93 2.78
C ARG A 143 10.58 7.37 3.59
N ARG A 144 10.28 6.62 4.66
CA ARG A 144 11.29 5.99 5.52
C ARG A 144 12.05 4.90 4.78
N LEU A 145 11.37 4.09 3.98
CA LEU A 145 12.02 3.08 3.15
C LEU A 145 12.92 3.70 2.06
N TYR A 146 12.46 4.74 1.36
CA TYR A 146 13.31 5.45 0.39
C TYR A 146 14.55 6.09 1.03
N ALA A 147 14.41 6.67 2.22
CA ALA A 147 15.54 7.26 2.93
C ALA A 147 16.57 6.23 3.40
N ARG A 148 16.17 4.95 3.52
CA ARG A 148 17.03 3.81 3.82
C ARG A 148 17.56 3.10 2.56
N ASP A 149 17.25 3.61 1.37
CA ASP A 149 17.49 2.90 0.10
C ASP A 149 16.91 1.48 0.13
N ALA A 150 15.69 1.32 0.66
CA ALA A 150 15.06 0.03 0.87
C ALA A 150 13.72 -0.12 0.12
N LEU A 151 13.44 0.72 -0.86
CA LEU A 151 12.22 0.66 -1.67
C LEU A 151 12.56 0.55 -3.16
N ILE A 152 11.96 -0.43 -3.83
CA ILE A 152 11.92 -0.56 -5.29
C ILE A 152 10.46 -0.50 -5.71
N TRP A 153 10.16 0.25 -6.78
CA TRP A 153 8.78 0.48 -7.21
C TRP A 153 8.55 -0.13 -8.59
N LEU A 154 7.65 -1.12 -8.66
CA LEU A 154 7.20 -1.74 -9.90
C LEU A 154 5.97 -0.98 -10.42
N ASP A 155 6.06 -0.42 -11.62
CA ASP A 155 4.94 0.19 -12.33
C ASP A 155 4.27 -0.89 -13.19
N HIS A 156 3.04 -1.26 -12.83
CA HIS A 156 2.32 -2.36 -13.45
C HIS A 156 0.81 -2.09 -13.54
N GLY A 157 0.13 -2.94 -14.30
CA GLY A 157 -1.31 -2.94 -14.50
C GLY A 157 -2.09 -3.34 -13.25
N HIS A 158 -3.40 -3.57 -13.42
CA HIS A 158 -4.25 -4.00 -12.33
C HIS A 158 -4.02 -5.47 -11.98
N VAL A 159 -3.88 -5.76 -10.67
CA VAL A 159 -3.76 -7.12 -10.11
C VAL A 159 -5.01 -7.55 -9.36
N SER A 160 -5.88 -6.59 -9.04
CA SER A 160 -7.13 -6.80 -8.33
C SER A 160 -8.22 -5.87 -8.85
N ASP A 161 -9.46 -6.28 -8.59
CA ASP A 161 -10.66 -5.45 -8.73
C ASP A 161 -11.28 -5.19 -7.37
N SER A 162 -11.76 -3.96 -7.15
CA SER A 162 -12.35 -3.59 -5.86
C SER A 162 -13.76 -4.13 -5.70
N LEU A 163 -14.01 -4.75 -4.53
CA LEU A 163 -15.28 -5.26 -4.08
C LEU A 163 -16.00 -4.19 -3.24
N GLY A 164 -17.01 -3.54 -3.82
CA GLY A 164 -17.96 -2.72 -3.05
C GLY A 164 -17.42 -1.39 -2.51
N TYR A 165 -16.24 -0.93 -2.93
CA TYR A 165 -15.62 0.28 -2.40
C TYR A 165 -16.04 1.57 -3.14
N ASP A 166 -17.29 2.00 -2.94
CA ASP A 166 -17.81 3.27 -3.45
C ASP A 166 -17.87 4.33 -2.33
N PHE A 167 -16.96 5.31 -2.38
CA PHE A 167 -17.07 6.49 -1.51
C PHE A 167 -18.13 7.47 -2.02
N ASP A 168 -19.01 7.90 -1.12
CA ASP A 168 -19.77 9.13 -1.36
C ASP A 168 -18.84 10.36 -1.29
N LEU A 169 -19.33 11.52 -1.75
CA LEU A 169 -18.55 12.76 -1.75
C LEU A 169 -18.04 13.14 -0.34
N ARG A 170 -18.78 12.79 0.71
CA ARG A 170 -18.40 13.09 2.09
C ARG A 170 -17.22 12.21 2.53
N GLY A 171 -17.24 10.93 2.17
CA GLY A 171 -16.16 9.99 2.36
C GLY A 171 -14.89 10.44 1.66
N GLU A 172 -15.00 10.87 0.40
CA GLU A 172 -13.85 11.40 -0.36
C GLU A 172 -13.21 12.62 0.34
N ILE A 173 -14.02 13.58 0.79
CA ILE A 173 -13.54 14.77 1.52
C ILE A 173 -12.91 14.36 2.85
N SER A 174 -13.55 13.47 3.59
CA SER A 174 -13.03 12.98 4.88
C SER A 174 -11.66 12.34 4.71
N ARG A 175 -11.51 11.46 3.72
CA ARG A 175 -10.26 10.76 3.40
C ARG A 175 -9.14 11.72 2.98
N ASP A 176 -9.45 12.70 2.14
CA ASP A 176 -8.47 13.72 1.74
C ASP A 176 -8.01 14.58 2.93
N ILE A 177 -8.94 14.99 3.81
CA ILE A 177 -8.60 15.75 5.02
C ILE A 177 -7.74 14.90 5.98
N HIS A 178 -8.11 13.64 6.22
CA HIS A 178 -7.32 12.73 7.07
C HIS A 178 -5.91 12.57 6.51
N GLY A 179 -5.76 12.28 5.21
CA GLY A 179 -4.44 12.17 4.59
C GLY A 179 -3.58 13.44 4.72
N LYS A 180 -4.19 14.63 4.77
CA LYS A 180 -3.47 15.89 5.05
C LYS A 180 -3.06 16.02 6.51
N ILE A 181 -3.90 15.57 7.44
CA ILE A 181 -3.56 15.52 8.87
C ILE A 181 -2.36 14.59 9.05
N THR A 182 -2.40 13.40 8.44
CA THR A 182 -1.31 12.42 8.46
C THR A 182 -0.03 12.95 7.83
N ASP A 183 -0.11 13.68 6.71
CA ASP A 183 1.08 14.35 6.14
C ASP A 183 1.75 15.26 7.19
N PHE A 184 0.99 15.99 8.00
CA PHE A 184 1.56 16.83 9.06
C PHE A 184 2.03 16.05 10.30
N GLN A 185 1.36 14.94 10.65
CA GLN A 185 1.83 14.02 11.69
C GLN A 185 3.15 13.35 11.28
N SER A 186 3.33 13.06 9.99
CA SER A 186 4.55 12.49 9.41
C SER A 186 5.59 13.54 9.00
N GLY A 187 5.53 14.75 9.57
CA GLY A 187 6.61 15.74 9.44
C GLY A 187 6.66 16.54 8.15
N VAL A 188 5.62 16.53 7.31
CA VAL A 188 5.53 17.41 6.14
C VAL A 188 5.40 18.87 6.60
N SER A 189 6.15 19.77 5.96
CA SER A 189 6.14 21.20 6.30
C SER A 189 4.85 21.90 5.89
N PHE A 190 4.25 22.65 6.82
CA PHE A 190 3.08 23.50 6.57
C PHE A 190 3.28 24.44 5.37
N TRP A 191 4.36 25.22 5.38
CA TRP A 191 4.62 26.18 4.31
C TRP A 191 4.92 25.49 2.98
N SER A 192 5.50 24.30 3.01
CA SER A 192 5.64 23.48 1.80
C SER A 192 4.28 23.04 1.26
N ALA A 193 3.35 22.62 2.11
CA ALA A 193 2.01 22.21 1.71
C ALA A 193 1.22 23.38 1.10
N ILE A 194 1.29 24.57 1.71
CA ILE A 194 0.67 25.79 1.15
C ILE A 194 1.30 26.18 -0.18
N ARG A 195 2.63 26.09 -0.32
CA ARG A 195 3.28 26.35 -1.61
C ARG A 195 2.83 25.34 -2.69
N TRP A 196 2.70 24.08 -2.31
CA TRP A 196 2.26 23.00 -3.20
C TRP A 196 0.88 23.31 -3.78
N THR A 197 -0.08 23.85 -3.00
CA THR A 197 -1.41 24.22 -3.54
C THR A 197 -1.39 25.27 -4.64
N LEU A 198 -0.37 26.12 -4.68
CA LEU A 198 -0.25 27.19 -5.66
C LEU A 198 0.33 26.67 -6.97
N HIS A 199 1.35 25.82 -6.87
CA HIS A 199 2.05 25.22 -7.99
C HIS A 199 2.71 23.91 -7.57
N HIS A 200 2.35 22.82 -8.24
CA HIS A 200 3.04 21.54 -8.15
C HIS A 200 3.08 20.87 -9.53
N GLU A 201 4.07 20.01 -9.73
CA GLU A 201 4.10 19.11 -10.87
C GLU A 201 3.04 18.02 -10.68
N HIS A 202 2.45 17.58 -11.78
CA HIS A 202 1.46 16.51 -11.76
C HIS A 202 2.12 15.20 -12.15
N HIS A 203 2.27 14.31 -11.17
CA HIS A 203 2.83 12.97 -11.37
C HIS A 203 1.74 11.89 -11.43
N TYR A 204 0.49 12.23 -11.09
CA TYR A 204 -0.65 11.31 -11.13
C TYR A 204 -0.53 10.03 -10.29
N ILE A 205 0.32 10.06 -9.25
CA ILE A 205 0.49 8.95 -8.30
C ILE A 205 -0.64 8.94 -7.26
N PHE A 206 -0.86 10.07 -6.58
CA PHE A 206 -1.95 10.23 -5.59
C PHE A 206 -3.06 11.17 -6.08
N GLU A 207 -3.10 11.44 -7.37
CA GLU A 207 -4.04 12.40 -7.96
C GLU A 207 -4.60 11.87 -9.26
N ARG A 208 -5.86 12.23 -9.53
CA ARG A 208 -6.52 11.96 -10.80
C ARG A 208 -6.44 13.20 -11.69
N PRO A 209 -6.35 13.06 -13.02
CA PRO A 209 -6.40 14.20 -13.93
C PRO A 209 -7.72 14.96 -13.78
N ARG A 210 -7.62 16.30 -13.76
CA ARG A 210 -8.77 17.22 -13.60
C ARG A 210 -8.82 18.20 -14.76
N SER A 211 -10.03 18.61 -15.12
CA SER A 211 -10.20 19.76 -16.02
C SER A 211 -9.77 21.05 -15.32
N LEU A 212 -9.34 22.05 -16.09
CA LEU A 212 -8.85 23.32 -15.55
C LEU A 212 -9.80 23.98 -14.52
N PRO A 213 -11.14 24.02 -14.72
CA PRO A 213 -12.04 24.59 -13.71
C PRO A 213 -12.05 23.79 -12.40
N ARG A 214 -12.00 22.45 -12.48
CA ARG A 214 -11.96 21.58 -11.30
C ARG A 214 -10.63 21.71 -10.56
N GLU A 215 -9.54 21.90 -11.31
CA GLU A 215 -8.21 22.12 -10.75
C GLU A 215 -8.15 23.43 -9.95
N VAL A 216 -8.72 24.53 -10.48
CA VAL A 216 -8.84 25.79 -9.73
C VAL A 216 -9.65 25.62 -8.44
N LEU A 217 -10.77 24.90 -8.51
CA LEU A 217 -11.59 24.61 -7.32
C LEU A 217 -10.84 23.76 -6.29
N LYS A 218 -10.09 22.74 -6.74
CA LYS A 218 -9.26 21.88 -5.88
C LYS A 218 -8.21 22.70 -5.14
N ARG A 219 -7.54 23.64 -5.82
CA ARG A 219 -6.55 24.53 -5.19
C ARG A 219 -7.16 25.43 -4.13
N LEU A 220 -8.34 25.99 -4.36
CA LEU A 220 -9.06 26.79 -3.36
C LEU A 220 -9.46 25.94 -2.14
N TYR A 221 -9.94 24.73 -2.40
CA TYR A 221 -10.25 23.75 -1.36
C TYR A 221 -9.00 23.38 -0.55
N ASP A 222 -7.86 23.13 -1.19
CA ASP A 222 -6.61 22.80 -0.53
C ASP A 222 -6.06 23.97 0.29
N LEU A 223 -6.15 25.20 -0.23
CA LEU A 223 -5.73 26.40 0.49
C LEU A 223 -6.50 26.61 1.79
N ALA A 224 -7.76 26.15 1.86
CA ALA A 224 -8.56 26.17 3.09
C ALA A 224 -8.32 24.97 4.00
N THR A 225 -8.16 23.78 3.42
CA THR A 225 -8.11 22.51 4.19
C THR A 225 -6.72 22.17 4.71
N PHE A 226 -5.62 22.62 4.08
CA PHE A 226 -4.28 22.43 4.66
C PHE A 226 -4.09 23.19 6.00
N PRO A 227 -4.49 24.46 6.14
CA PRO A 227 -4.49 25.13 7.46
C PRO A 227 -5.36 24.41 8.49
N TYR A 228 -6.55 23.95 8.09
CA TYR A 228 -7.43 23.17 8.97
C TYR A 228 -6.76 21.88 9.44
N ALA A 229 -6.21 21.08 8.51
CA ALA A 229 -5.52 19.83 8.79
C ALA A 229 -4.27 20.06 9.66
N TYR A 230 -3.51 21.14 9.40
CA TYR A 230 -2.36 21.50 10.23
C TYR A 230 -2.77 21.76 11.67
N LEU A 231 -3.81 22.58 11.89
CA LEU A 231 -4.33 22.85 13.24
C LEU A 231 -4.85 21.57 13.92
N LYS A 232 -5.49 20.68 13.16
CA LYS A 232 -5.96 19.39 13.66
C LYS A 232 -4.83 18.41 13.99
N SER A 233 -3.67 18.54 13.35
CA SER A 233 -2.48 17.71 13.64
C SER A 233 -1.71 18.16 14.90
N LEU A 234 -1.89 19.40 15.37
CA LEU A 234 -1.11 19.94 16.49
C LEU A 234 -1.19 19.14 17.81
N PRO A 235 -2.36 18.61 18.24
CA PRO A 235 -2.44 17.84 19.48
C PRO A 235 -2.08 16.35 19.30
N LEU A 236 -1.87 15.89 18.07
CA LEU A 236 -1.62 14.50 17.75
C LEU A 236 -0.13 14.17 17.84
N GLU A 237 0.20 12.89 17.92
CA GLU A 237 1.58 12.42 17.85
C GLU A 237 2.21 12.82 16.51
N ARG A 238 3.50 13.17 16.57
CA ARG A 238 4.28 13.63 15.43
C ARG A 238 5.55 12.81 15.30
N HIS A 239 5.82 12.42 14.06
CA HIS A 239 7.01 11.72 13.63
C HIS A 239 7.79 12.63 12.68
N GLU A 240 9.11 12.53 12.72
CA GLU A 240 9.96 13.31 11.83
C GLU A 240 10.06 12.62 10.46
N ALA A 241 9.73 13.35 9.40
CA ALA A 241 10.06 12.90 8.05
C ALA A 241 11.57 12.98 7.81
N PRO A 242 12.15 12.03 7.05
CA PRO A 242 13.49 12.19 6.49
C PRO A 242 13.61 13.52 5.75
N ALA A 243 14.79 14.13 5.81
CA ALA A 243 15.00 15.51 5.37
C ALA A 243 14.57 15.77 3.91
N GLU A 244 14.82 14.82 3.01
CA GLU A 244 14.41 14.89 1.61
C GLU A 244 12.88 14.85 1.39
N PHE A 245 12.12 14.36 2.38
CA PHE A 245 10.67 14.13 2.28
C PHE A 245 9.82 15.08 3.14
N GLN A 246 10.43 16.04 3.84
CA GLN A 246 9.69 17.09 4.55
C GLN A 246 8.92 18.03 3.61
N ARG A 247 9.28 18.05 2.33
CA ARG A 247 8.62 18.85 1.29
C ARG A 247 7.43 18.09 0.71
N LYS A 248 6.24 18.69 0.75
CA LYS A 248 5.04 18.15 0.07
C LYS A 248 5.32 17.97 -1.43
N GLY A 249 4.95 16.80 -1.98
CA GLY A 249 5.23 16.43 -3.36
C GLY A 249 6.59 15.74 -3.58
N ALA A 250 7.46 15.67 -2.56
CA ALA A 250 8.78 15.04 -2.73
C ALA A 250 8.71 13.52 -2.87
N LEU A 251 7.76 12.87 -2.18
CA LEU A 251 7.52 11.44 -2.31
C LEU A 251 7.01 11.11 -3.71
N GLU A 252 6.01 11.85 -4.17
CA GLU A 252 5.44 11.72 -5.52
C GLU A 252 6.52 11.92 -6.59
N ALA A 253 7.35 12.96 -6.46
CA ALA A 253 8.45 13.19 -7.39
C ALA A 253 9.50 12.07 -7.35
N ARG A 254 9.76 11.48 -6.17
CA ARG A 254 10.69 10.36 -6.04
C ARG A 254 10.14 9.13 -6.77
N ILE A 255 8.91 8.73 -6.46
CA ILE A 255 8.25 7.58 -7.10
C ILE A 255 8.23 7.75 -8.62
N ALA A 256 7.85 8.93 -9.11
CA ALA A 256 7.80 9.20 -10.54
C ALA A 256 9.17 9.08 -11.22
N ALA A 257 10.26 9.34 -10.49
CA ALA A 257 11.63 9.26 -11.00
C ALA A 257 12.25 7.86 -10.88
N THR A 258 11.72 6.98 -10.02
CA THR A 258 12.33 5.67 -9.72
C THR A 258 11.46 4.47 -10.07
N ARG A 259 10.15 4.65 -10.30
CA ARG A 259 9.29 3.56 -10.75
C ARG A 259 9.75 3.05 -12.11
N MET A 260 9.69 1.73 -12.28
CA MET A 260 10.09 1.05 -13.50
C MET A 260 9.02 0.03 -13.84
N THR A 261 8.68 -0.07 -15.12
CA THR A 261 7.95 -1.24 -15.64
C THR A 261 8.82 -2.50 -15.51
N LEU A 262 8.23 -3.68 -15.60
CA LEU A 262 8.99 -4.93 -15.51
C LEU A 262 10.16 -4.99 -16.53
N PRO A 263 9.99 -4.66 -17.83
CA PRO A 263 11.10 -4.67 -18.79
C PRO A 263 12.22 -3.67 -18.46
N GLU A 264 11.86 -2.49 -17.94
CA GLU A 264 12.84 -1.49 -17.48
C GLU A 264 13.61 -1.99 -16.26
N MET A 265 12.92 -2.68 -15.35
CA MET A 265 13.49 -3.25 -14.13
C MET A 265 14.45 -4.41 -14.46
N GLU A 266 14.07 -5.31 -15.36
CA GLU A 266 14.93 -6.38 -15.90
C GLU A 266 16.21 -5.80 -16.51
N ALA A 267 16.08 -4.77 -17.34
CA ALA A 267 17.22 -4.10 -17.96
C ALA A 267 18.12 -3.37 -16.94
N HIS A 268 17.53 -2.81 -15.88
CA HIS A 268 18.26 -2.07 -14.85
C HIS A 268 19.06 -2.98 -13.91
N TYR A 269 18.43 -4.04 -13.40
CA TYR A 269 19.01 -4.93 -12.40
C TYR A 269 19.68 -6.17 -13.00
N GLY A 270 19.39 -6.51 -14.26
CA GLY A 270 20.03 -7.62 -14.97
C GLY A 270 19.45 -8.99 -14.63
N PHE A 271 18.14 -9.09 -14.46
CA PHE A 271 17.40 -10.36 -14.37
C PHE A 271 16.41 -10.49 -15.53
N GLN A 272 15.80 -11.66 -15.65
CA GLN A 272 14.68 -11.91 -16.57
C GLN A 272 13.67 -12.84 -15.89
N VAL A 273 12.39 -12.61 -16.15
CA VAL A 273 11.30 -13.54 -15.82
C VAL A 273 10.72 -14.13 -17.11
N ASP A 274 10.20 -15.35 -17.04
CA ASP A 274 9.53 -15.96 -18.20
C ASP A 274 8.05 -15.59 -18.21
N CYS A 275 7.72 -14.50 -18.91
CA CYS A 275 6.33 -14.08 -19.07
C CYS A 275 5.43 -15.16 -19.67
N ASP A 276 5.95 -16.20 -20.35
CA ASP A 276 5.10 -17.30 -20.85
C ASP A 276 4.66 -18.27 -19.75
N GLU A 277 5.37 -18.30 -18.61
CA GLU A 277 5.02 -19.10 -17.43
C GLU A 277 4.00 -18.40 -16.51
N PHE A 278 3.84 -17.07 -16.65
CA PHE A 278 2.89 -16.30 -15.86
C PHE A 278 1.43 -16.63 -16.18
N SER A 279 0.58 -16.41 -15.19
CA SER A 279 -0.87 -16.47 -15.36
C SER A 279 -1.38 -15.49 -16.43
N GLU A 280 -2.60 -15.68 -16.94
CA GLU A 280 -3.21 -14.72 -17.87
C GLU A 280 -3.30 -13.31 -17.25
N ALA A 281 -3.63 -13.23 -15.96
CA ALA A 281 -3.70 -11.98 -15.23
C ALA A 281 -2.31 -11.35 -15.04
N GLY A 282 -1.31 -12.12 -14.63
CA GLY A 282 0.05 -11.65 -14.42
C GLY A 282 0.72 -11.18 -15.70
N ARG A 283 0.54 -11.88 -16.82
CA ARG A 283 1.03 -11.41 -18.13
C ARG A 283 0.49 -10.04 -18.49
N LYS A 284 -0.83 -9.85 -18.34
CA LYS A 284 -1.48 -8.57 -18.61
C LYS A 284 -1.04 -7.48 -17.64
N ALA A 285 -0.89 -7.81 -16.36
CA ALA A 285 -0.53 -6.87 -15.32
C ALA A 285 0.94 -6.45 -15.40
N PHE A 286 1.86 -7.39 -15.52
CA PHE A 286 3.30 -7.15 -15.37
C PHE A 286 4.04 -7.04 -16.70
N CYS A 287 3.69 -7.83 -17.71
CA CYS A 287 4.44 -7.90 -18.97
C CYS A 287 3.86 -6.97 -20.05
N GLU A 288 2.55 -7.02 -20.30
CA GLU A 288 1.89 -6.27 -21.39
C GLU A 288 1.58 -4.81 -21.02
N TYR A 289 1.57 -4.47 -19.73
CA TYR A 289 1.26 -3.12 -19.25
C TYR A 289 2.21 -2.06 -19.82
N ALA A 290 3.49 -2.40 -20.01
CA ALA A 290 4.49 -1.47 -20.53
C ALA A 290 4.17 -0.96 -21.94
N ASP A 291 3.32 -1.68 -22.69
CA ASP A 291 2.90 -1.30 -24.05
C ASP A 291 1.66 -0.38 -24.08
N THR A 292 1.09 -0.02 -22.91
CA THR A 292 -0.15 0.78 -22.77
C THR A 292 0.08 2.24 -22.40
#